data_AF-A0A2E3D4J2-F1
#
_entry.id   AF-A0A2E3D4J2-F1
#
_cell.length_a   1.000
_cell.length_b   1.000
_cell.length_c   1.000
_cell.angle_alpha   90.00
_cell.angle_beta   90.00
_cell.angle_gamma   90.00
#
_symmetry.space_group_name_H-M   'P 1'
#
loop_
_entity.id
_entity.type
_entity.pdbx_description
1 polymer ?
#
loop_
_entity_poly.entity_id
_entity_poly.type
_entity_poly.pdbx_seq_one_letter_code
_entity_poly.pdbx_strand_id
1 'polypeptide(L)'
;MKLSLKDAFQAHYEAEQLNVDQLAELNRLMGMAKADPFTGNNKRLSRRALLTSVAMVMLLVLFGGGLHQSLDGVFYSMPERIAAEVAKNHLKMRPLELKTESMVAVQHYFTALDFMPTESALFGGDRELLGGRYCSIQGITAAQLRYQNSDQELVTLYETQYDPKTFKDLPDIDKGEMPLLMYSRGLQVKIWVEKDVLMVEAVK
;
A
#
# COMPACT_ATOMS: atom_id res chain seq x y z
N MET A 1 12.55 -12.59 49.37
CA MET A 1 13.74 -11.95 48.79
C MET A 1 13.54 -11.85 47.29
N LYS A 2 13.60 -10.64 46.71
CA LYS A 2 13.48 -10.44 45.27
C LYS A 2 14.87 -10.63 44.65
N LEU A 3 15.04 -11.67 43.84
CA LEU A 3 16.24 -11.86 43.02
C LEU A 3 16.39 -10.66 42.09
N SER A 4 17.57 -10.04 42.06
CA SER A 4 17.79 -8.89 41.17
C SER A 4 17.93 -9.39 39.73
N LEU A 5 17.49 -8.56 38.77
CA LEU A 5 17.63 -8.86 37.34
C LEU A 5 19.06 -9.25 36.97
N LYS A 6 20.04 -8.68 37.67
CA LYS A 6 21.47 -8.95 37.49
C LYS A 6 21.85 -10.38 37.90
N ASP A 7 21.25 -10.91 38.95
CA ASP A 7 21.50 -12.28 39.43
C ASP A 7 20.90 -13.31 38.45
N ALA A 8 19.76 -12.99 37.83
CA ALA A 8 19.15 -13.82 36.79
C ALA A 8 19.96 -13.79 35.48
N PHE A 9 20.51 -12.64 35.10
CA PHE A 9 21.40 -12.51 33.94
C PHE A 9 22.74 -13.22 34.16
N GLN A 10 23.28 -13.18 35.38
CA GLN A 10 24.55 -13.82 35.70
C GLN A 10 24.41 -15.35 35.75
N ALA A 11 23.30 -15.87 36.30
CA ALA A 11 22.99 -17.29 36.26
C ALA A 11 22.81 -17.83 34.83
N HIS A 12 22.24 -17.02 33.92
CA HIS A 12 22.10 -17.38 32.50
C HIS A 12 23.47 -17.41 31.78
N TYR A 13 24.36 -16.49 32.12
CA TYR A 13 25.72 -16.43 31.55
C TYR A 13 26.63 -17.54 32.06
N GLU A 14 26.46 -17.96 33.32
CA GLU A 14 27.21 -19.07 33.92
C GLU A 14 26.70 -20.45 33.46
N ALA A 15 25.42 -20.58 33.11
CA ALA A 15 24.83 -21.80 32.57
C ALA A 15 25.23 -22.08 31.10
N GLU A 16 25.61 -21.06 30.35
CA GLU A 16 26.02 -21.14 28.94
C GLU A 16 27.52 -20.86 28.78
N GLN A 17 28.34 -21.51 29.62
CA GLN A 17 29.78 -21.54 29.37
C GLN A 17 30.03 -22.15 27.98
N LEU A 18 30.42 -21.28 27.06
CA LEU A 18 30.90 -21.61 25.72
C LEU A 18 31.90 -22.75 25.84
N ASN A 19 31.55 -23.90 25.24
CA ASN A 19 32.43 -25.04 25.16
C ASN A 19 33.76 -24.56 24.58
N VAL A 20 34.88 -24.94 25.20
CA VAL A 20 36.24 -24.52 24.80
C VAL A 20 36.46 -24.80 23.30
N ASP A 21 35.80 -25.83 22.76
CA ASP A 21 35.79 -26.17 21.34
C ASP A 21 35.01 -25.16 20.46
N GLN A 22 33.90 -24.60 20.95
CA GLN A 22 33.13 -23.57 20.24
C GLN A 22 33.87 -22.23 20.23
N LEU A 23 34.57 -21.92 21.32
CA LEU A 23 35.40 -20.71 21.42
C LEU A 23 36.65 -20.84 20.54
N ALA A 24 37.22 -22.06 20.44
CA ALA A 24 38.27 -22.38 19.48
C ALA A 24 37.78 -22.26 18.03
N GLU A 25 36.57 -22.75 17.70
CA GLU A 25 36.00 -22.64 16.35
C GLU A 25 35.63 -21.20 16.00
N LEU A 26 35.13 -20.42 16.96
CA LEU A 26 34.89 -18.99 16.77
C LEU A 26 36.22 -18.24 16.54
N ASN A 27 37.27 -18.54 17.31
CA ASN A 27 38.60 -17.97 17.09
C ASN A 27 39.20 -18.43 15.75
N ARG A 28 38.88 -19.64 15.28
CA ARG A 28 39.28 -20.13 13.95
C ARG A 28 38.54 -19.39 12.83
N LEU A 29 37.23 -19.17 12.98
CA LEU A 29 36.41 -18.39 12.05
C LEU A 29 36.81 -16.90 12.04
N MET A 30 37.12 -16.33 13.20
CA MET A 30 37.64 -14.96 13.33
C MET A 30 39.07 -14.83 12.81
N GLY A 31 39.89 -15.90 12.92
CA GLY A 31 41.22 -15.99 12.34
C GLY A 31 41.19 -16.11 10.81
N MET A 32 40.21 -16.83 10.26
CA MET A 32 39.92 -16.86 8.82
C MET A 32 39.40 -15.52 8.30
N ALA A 33 38.61 -14.79 9.11
CA ALA A 33 38.15 -13.44 8.78
C ALA A 33 39.25 -12.36 8.91
N LYS A 34 40.36 -12.66 9.58
CA LYS A 34 41.56 -11.81 9.72
C LYS A 34 42.73 -12.24 8.82
N ALA A 35 42.53 -13.20 7.91
CA ALA A 35 43.46 -13.41 6.81
C ALA A 35 43.32 -12.21 5.85
N ASP A 36 44.36 -11.37 5.82
CA ASP A 36 44.43 -10.15 5.03
C ASP A 36 43.98 -10.34 3.57
N PRO A 37 43.41 -9.28 2.97
CA PRO A 37 43.00 -9.28 1.59
C PRO A 37 44.22 -9.48 0.68
N PHE A 38 44.14 -10.48 -0.19
CA PHE A 38 44.82 -10.47 -1.49
C PHE A 38 46.36 -10.29 -1.43
N THR A 39 47.09 -11.35 -1.11
CA THR A 39 48.46 -11.53 -1.63
C THR A 39 48.39 -11.85 -3.13
N GLY A 40 48.00 -10.85 -3.91
CA GLY A 40 48.01 -10.86 -5.35
C GLY A 40 49.44 -10.79 -5.86
N ASN A 41 50.01 -11.95 -6.18
CA ASN A 41 51.16 -12.04 -7.06
C ASN A 41 50.85 -11.23 -8.33
N ASN A 42 51.72 -10.29 -8.69
CA ASN A 42 51.54 -9.32 -9.77
C ASN A 42 51.22 -10.01 -11.12
N LYS A 43 49.94 -10.24 -11.38
CA LYS A 43 49.39 -10.48 -12.71
C LYS A 43 48.31 -9.45 -12.93
N ARG A 44 48.74 -8.35 -13.57
CA ARG A 44 47.94 -7.30 -14.21
C ARG A 44 46.43 -7.57 -14.11
N LEU A 45 45.80 -7.04 -13.05
CA LEU A 45 44.35 -6.98 -12.98
C LEU A 45 43.89 -6.16 -14.19
N SER A 46 43.30 -6.83 -15.18
CA SER A 46 42.78 -6.16 -16.35
C SER A 46 41.62 -5.27 -15.90
N ARG A 47 41.58 -4.03 -16.41
CA ARG A 47 40.52 -3.03 -16.19
C ARG A 47 39.09 -3.54 -16.45
N ARG A 48 38.92 -4.76 -16.99
CA ARG A 48 37.64 -5.43 -17.22
C ARG A 48 37.01 -6.03 -15.95
N ALA A 49 37.80 -6.44 -14.96
CA ALA A 49 37.27 -7.08 -13.73
C ALA A 49 36.69 -6.07 -12.73
N LEU A 50 37.09 -4.79 -12.81
CA LEU A 50 36.56 -3.71 -11.97
C LEU A 50 35.26 -3.12 -12.53
N LEU A 51 34.97 -3.33 -13.82
CA LEU A 51 33.74 -2.89 -14.48
C LEU A 51 32.56 -3.84 -14.25
N THR A 52 32.81 -5.11 -13.92
CA THR A 52 31.77 -6.13 -13.74
C THR A 52 31.04 -6.04 -12.39
N SER A 53 31.70 -5.59 -11.33
CA SER A 53 31.10 -5.48 -9.98
C SER A 53 30.19 -4.27 -9.82
N VAL A 54 30.51 -3.13 -10.45
CA VAL A 54 29.65 -1.93 -10.44
C VAL A 54 28.37 -2.16 -11.24
N ALA A 55 28.44 -2.91 -12.35
CA ALA A 55 27.29 -3.23 -13.17
C ALA A 55 26.23 -4.06 -12.43
N MET A 56 26.62 -4.99 -11.55
CA MET A 56 25.68 -5.82 -10.77
C MET A 56 24.89 -5.03 -9.73
N VAL A 57 25.54 -4.10 -9.02
CA VAL A 57 24.87 -3.24 -8.02
C VAL A 57 23.94 -2.27 -8.73
N MET A 58 24.37 -1.71 -9.87
CA MET A 58 23.51 -0.83 -10.67
C MET A 58 22.30 -1.60 -11.25
N LEU A 59 22.45 -2.87 -11.63
CA LEU A 59 21.34 -3.71 -12.08
C LEU A 59 20.35 -4.02 -10.95
N LEU A 60 20.81 -4.30 -9.73
CA LEU A 60 19.94 -4.51 -8.57
C LEU A 60 19.19 -3.25 -8.15
N VAL A 61 19.79 -2.06 -8.27
CA VAL A 61 19.12 -0.79 -7.99
C VAL A 61 18.13 -0.42 -9.10
N LEU A 62 18.48 -0.67 -10.37
CA LEU A 62 17.60 -0.40 -11.51
C LEU A 62 16.43 -1.41 -11.62
N PHE A 63 16.64 -2.68 -11.27
CA PHE A 63 15.56 -3.69 -11.21
C PHE A 63 14.80 -3.73 -9.88
N GLY A 64 15.44 -3.38 -8.76
CA GLY A 64 14.80 -3.38 -7.43
C GLY A 64 13.64 -2.38 -7.32
N GLY A 65 13.75 -1.22 -7.99
CA GLY A 65 12.67 -0.23 -8.05
C GLY A 65 11.45 -0.69 -8.87
N GLY A 66 11.65 -1.55 -9.88
CA GLY A 66 10.56 -2.15 -10.67
C GLY A 66 9.93 -3.37 -9.98
N LEU A 67 10.71 -4.09 -9.17
CA LEU A 67 10.22 -5.26 -8.42
C LEU A 67 9.19 -4.85 -7.36
N HIS A 68 9.36 -3.71 -6.71
CA HIS A 68 8.43 -3.26 -5.67
C HIS A 68 7.01 -3.00 -6.20
N GLN A 69 6.89 -2.47 -7.43
CA GLN A 69 5.58 -2.28 -8.08
C GLN A 69 4.96 -3.60 -8.56
N SER A 70 5.80 -4.60 -8.85
CA SER A 70 5.36 -5.92 -9.32
C SER A 70 4.91 -6.83 -8.18
N LEU A 71 5.48 -6.68 -6.98
CA LEU A 71 5.12 -7.48 -5.80
C LEU A 71 3.76 -7.11 -5.20
N ASP A 72 3.35 -5.83 -5.28
CA ASP A 72 2.04 -5.40 -4.77
C ASP A 72 0.87 -6.11 -5.48
N GLY A 73 1.04 -6.50 -6.75
CA GLY A 73 0.05 -7.29 -7.49
C GLY A 73 0.08 -8.80 -7.20
N VAL A 74 1.11 -9.30 -6.49
CA VAL A 74 1.24 -10.71 -6.10
C VAL A 74 0.71 -10.95 -4.69
N PHE A 75 0.79 -9.95 -3.79
CA PHE A 75 0.39 -10.10 -2.39
C PHE A 75 -0.98 -9.54 -2.04
N TYR A 76 -1.53 -8.61 -2.83
CA TYR A 76 -2.82 -7.99 -2.55
C TYR A 76 -3.85 -8.27 -3.64
N SER A 77 -5.03 -8.70 -3.22
CA SER A 77 -6.22 -8.83 -4.06
C SER A 77 -6.66 -7.45 -4.61
N MET A 78 -7.47 -7.46 -5.68
CA MET A 78 -7.98 -6.22 -6.27
C MET A 78 -8.72 -5.32 -5.25
N PRO A 79 -9.65 -5.84 -4.41
CA PRO A 79 -10.26 -5.05 -3.35
C PRO A 79 -9.27 -4.41 -2.38
N GLU A 80 -8.23 -5.14 -1.97
CA GLU A 80 -7.21 -4.64 -1.04
C GLU A 80 -6.42 -3.49 -1.65
N ARG A 81 -6.06 -3.58 -2.93
CA ARG A 81 -5.37 -2.51 -3.67
C ARG A 81 -6.24 -1.26 -3.77
N ILE A 82 -7.52 -1.42 -4.09
CA ILE A 82 -8.50 -0.32 -4.11
C ILE A 82 -8.61 0.31 -2.72
N ALA A 83 -8.81 -0.49 -1.68
CA ALA A 83 -8.95 0.00 -0.30
C ALA A 83 -7.70 0.75 0.19
N ALA A 84 -6.51 0.26 -0.14
CA ALA A 84 -5.25 0.91 0.21
C ALA A 84 -5.09 2.28 -0.48
N GLU A 85 -5.43 2.38 -1.76
CA GLU A 85 -5.38 3.63 -2.52
C GLU A 85 -6.42 4.63 -2.01
N VAL A 86 -7.66 4.20 -1.86
CA VAL A 86 -8.78 5.04 -1.42
C VAL A 86 -8.55 5.55 -0.01
N ALA A 87 -8.10 4.72 0.93
CA ALA A 87 -7.75 5.15 2.28
C ALA A 87 -6.63 6.20 2.26
N LYS A 88 -5.58 5.99 1.46
CA LYS A 88 -4.49 6.97 1.30
C LYS A 88 -5.00 8.29 0.72
N ASN A 89 -5.91 8.25 -0.24
CA ASN A 89 -6.47 9.44 -0.87
C ASN A 89 -7.42 10.20 0.08
N HIS A 90 -8.23 9.47 0.85
CA HIS A 90 -9.10 10.04 1.87
C HIS A 90 -8.26 10.78 2.94
N LEU A 91 -7.22 10.15 3.50
CA LEU A 91 -6.36 10.80 4.50
C LEU A 91 -5.66 12.07 4.00
N LYS A 92 -5.35 12.14 2.69
CA LYS A 92 -4.67 13.31 2.10
C LYS A 92 -5.57 14.55 1.99
N MET A 93 -6.90 14.37 1.93
CA MET A 93 -7.88 15.46 1.86
C MET A 93 -7.52 16.59 0.89
N ARG A 94 -7.13 16.23 -0.35
CA ARG A 94 -6.80 17.24 -1.38
C ARG A 94 -7.97 18.22 -1.59
N PRO A 95 -7.70 19.48 -1.93
CA PRO A 95 -8.75 20.46 -2.19
C PRO A 95 -9.75 19.97 -3.26
N LEU A 96 -11.01 20.37 -3.10
CA LEU A 96 -12.04 20.16 -4.11
C LEU A 96 -11.74 21.03 -5.33
N GLU A 97 -12.00 20.49 -6.51
CA GLU A 97 -11.89 21.23 -7.78
C GLU A 97 -13.21 21.93 -8.11
N LEU A 98 -14.32 21.27 -7.79
CA LEU A 98 -15.67 21.84 -7.82
C LEU A 98 -16.24 21.84 -6.40
N LYS A 99 -16.72 22.99 -5.94
CA LYS A 99 -17.50 23.13 -4.70
C LYS A 99 -18.95 23.35 -5.07
N THR A 100 -19.81 22.41 -4.70
CA THR A 100 -21.24 22.47 -5.00
C THR A 100 -21.97 21.43 -4.16
N GLU A 101 -23.21 21.74 -3.81
CA GLU A 101 -24.16 20.80 -3.21
C GLU A 101 -25.03 20.09 -4.27
N SER A 102 -24.87 20.45 -5.55
CA SER A 102 -25.69 19.93 -6.64
C SER A 102 -25.02 18.79 -7.40
N MET A 103 -25.64 17.61 -7.37
CA MET A 103 -25.21 16.48 -8.20
C MET A 103 -25.28 16.81 -9.71
N VAL A 104 -26.27 17.61 -10.12
CA VAL A 104 -26.38 18.07 -11.51
C VAL A 104 -25.15 18.91 -11.91
N ALA A 105 -24.68 19.80 -11.03
CA ALA A 105 -23.47 20.57 -11.28
C ALA A 105 -22.21 19.68 -11.34
N VAL A 106 -22.14 18.63 -10.50
CA VAL A 106 -21.09 17.60 -10.57
C VAL A 106 -21.10 16.93 -11.95
N GLN A 107 -22.24 16.42 -12.38
CA GLN A 107 -22.39 15.75 -13.69
C GLN A 107 -21.97 16.64 -14.87
N HIS A 108 -22.29 17.94 -14.82
CA HIS A 108 -21.86 18.89 -15.85
C HIS A 108 -20.37 19.22 -15.82
N TYR A 109 -19.73 19.20 -14.66
CA TYR A 109 -18.31 19.50 -14.52
C TYR A 109 -17.41 18.33 -14.95
N PHE A 110 -17.80 17.10 -14.58
CA PHE A 110 -17.00 15.89 -14.77
C PHE A 110 -17.14 15.27 -16.17
N THR A 111 -16.83 16.05 -17.22
CA THR A 111 -16.99 15.65 -18.63
C THR A 111 -15.96 14.66 -19.16
N ALA A 112 -14.84 14.46 -18.46
CA ALA A 112 -13.78 13.54 -18.89
C ALA A 112 -13.96 12.10 -18.37
N LEU A 113 -15.09 11.81 -17.74
CA LEU A 113 -15.44 10.47 -17.25
C LEU A 113 -16.15 9.68 -18.36
N ASP A 114 -15.83 8.38 -18.44
CA ASP A 114 -16.55 7.46 -19.34
C ASP A 114 -17.92 7.02 -18.78
N PHE A 115 -18.31 7.58 -17.63
CA PHE A 115 -19.58 7.36 -16.95
C PHE A 115 -20.11 8.69 -16.43
N MET A 116 -21.39 8.73 -16.06
CA MET A 116 -21.99 9.90 -15.42
C MET A 116 -22.06 9.68 -13.91
N PRO A 117 -21.48 10.57 -13.07
CA PRO A 117 -21.58 10.45 -11.63
C PRO A 117 -23.03 10.36 -11.19
N THR A 118 -23.34 9.44 -10.27
CA THR A 118 -24.71 9.13 -9.90
C THR A 118 -24.85 8.93 -8.41
N GLU A 119 -26.03 9.27 -7.89
CA GLU A 119 -26.41 8.87 -6.55
C GLU A 119 -26.55 7.34 -6.47
N SER A 120 -26.09 6.81 -5.34
CA SER A 120 -26.13 5.38 -5.02
C SER A 120 -27.37 5.06 -4.20
N ALA A 121 -27.91 3.86 -4.39
CA ALA A 121 -28.94 3.33 -3.49
C ALA A 121 -28.40 3.02 -2.07
N LEU A 122 -27.10 2.71 -1.95
CA LEU A 122 -26.44 2.37 -0.68
C LEU A 122 -25.73 3.55 -0.03
N PHE A 123 -25.35 4.54 -0.83
CA PHE A 123 -24.72 5.77 -0.37
C PHE A 123 -25.74 6.90 -0.44
N GLY A 124 -26.33 7.22 0.71
CA GLY A 124 -27.36 8.24 0.87
C GLY A 124 -27.69 8.50 2.34
N GLY A 125 -28.75 9.25 2.59
CA GLY A 125 -29.19 9.66 3.94
C GLY A 125 -28.89 11.13 4.24
N ASP A 126 -28.66 11.45 5.52
CA ASP A 126 -28.36 12.80 6.02
C ASP A 126 -26.92 13.23 5.72
N ARG A 127 -26.54 13.17 4.43
CA ARG A 127 -25.20 13.50 3.95
C ARG A 127 -25.29 14.63 2.94
N GLU A 128 -24.61 15.72 3.23
CA GLU A 128 -24.55 16.90 2.36
C GLU A 128 -23.36 16.79 1.41
N LEU A 129 -23.60 16.94 0.11
CA LEU A 129 -22.54 16.99 -0.89
C LEU A 129 -21.79 18.33 -0.74
N LEU A 130 -20.47 18.27 -0.58
CA LEU A 130 -19.62 19.47 -0.53
C LEU A 130 -18.98 19.79 -1.89
N GLY A 131 -18.97 18.81 -2.78
CA GLY A 131 -18.44 18.91 -4.13
C GLY A 131 -17.52 17.74 -4.49
N GLY A 132 -16.63 17.93 -5.46
CA GLY A 132 -15.80 16.85 -5.96
C GLY A 132 -14.50 17.27 -6.63
N ARG A 133 -13.71 16.27 -7.03
CA ARG A 133 -12.49 16.44 -7.82
C ARG A 133 -12.21 15.20 -8.68
N TYR A 134 -11.42 15.37 -9.74
CA TYR A 134 -10.92 14.23 -10.50
C TYR A 134 -9.90 13.44 -9.68
N CYS A 135 -9.95 12.12 -9.79
CA CYS A 135 -8.98 11.21 -9.21
C CYS A 135 -8.77 10.01 -10.12
N SER A 136 -8.11 8.99 -9.59
CA SER A 136 -7.99 7.69 -10.23
C SER A 136 -8.24 6.61 -9.20
N ILE A 137 -8.76 5.47 -9.66
CA ILE A 137 -8.72 4.21 -8.91
C ILE A 137 -7.98 3.21 -9.80
N GLN A 138 -6.85 2.70 -9.33
CA GLN A 138 -6.03 1.73 -10.03
C GLN A 138 -5.62 2.18 -11.45
N GLY A 139 -5.44 3.50 -11.63
CA GLY A 139 -5.06 4.12 -12.91
C GLY A 139 -6.23 4.47 -13.84
N ILE A 140 -7.46 4.09 -13.51
CA ILE A 140 -8.66 4.47 -14.25
C ILE A 140 -9.20 5.79 -13.71
N THR A 141 -9.56 6.72 -14.60
CA THR A 141 -10.15 8.01 -14.24
C THR A 141 -11.39 7.82 -13.37
N ALA A 142 -11.49 8.60 -12.31
CA ALA A 142 -12.54 8.46 -11.31
C ALA A 142 -12.99 9.82 -10.78
N ALA A 143 -14.23 9.90 -10.33
CA ALA A 143 -14.71 11.03 -9.54
C ALA A 143 -14.44 10.77 -8.05
N GLN A 144 -13.97 11.78 -7.33
CA GLN A 144 -13.93 11.78 -5.87
C GLN A 144 -14.91 12.84 -5.38
N LEU A 145 -16.01 12.40 -4.80
CA LEU A 145 -17.03 13.25 -4.20
C LEU A 145 -16.84 13.30 -2.69
N ARG A 146 -16.98 14.49 -2.10
CA ARG A 146 -16.88 14.68 -0.66
C ARG A 146 -18.23 15.04 -0.09
N TYR A 147 -18.59 14.34 0.96
CA TYR A 147 -19.82 14.55 1.71
C TYR A 147 -19.49 14.87 3.17
N GLN A 148 -20.45 15.48 3.85
CA GLN A 148 -20.45 15.63 5.29
C GLN A 148 -21.68 14.92 5.86
N ASN A 149 -21.50 14.06 6.85
CA ASN A 149 -22.62 13.41 7.54
C ASN A 149 -23.20 14.31 8.64
N SER A 150 -24.28 13.87 9.28
CA SER A 150 -24.92 14.53 10.42
C SER A 150 -23.97 14.81 11.60
N ASP A 151 -22.94 13.98 11.78
CA ASP A 151 -21.94 14.10 12.83
C ASP A 151 -20.78 15.04 12.45
N GLN A 152 -20.92 15.77 11.34
CA GLN A 152 -19.91 16.65 10.74
C GLN A 152 -18.63 15.94 10.26
N GLU A 153 -18.64 14.61 10.22
CA GLU A 153 -17.55 13.82 9.70
C GLU A 153 -17.53 13.83 8.17
N LEU A 154 -16.33 13.89 7.63
CA LEU A 154 -16.14 13.90 6.19
C LEU A 154 -16.14 12.48 5.68
N VAL A 155 -17.03 12.21 4.73
CA VAL A 155 -17.12 10.96 4.00
C VAL A 155 -16.68 11.23 2.58
N THR A 156 -15.95 10.30 1.97
CA THR A 156 -15.58 10.40 0.55
C THR A 156 -16.14 9.23 -0.21
N LEU A 157 -16.87 9.53 -1.29
CA LEU A 157 -17.32 8.56 -2.27
C LEU A 157 -16.43 8.67 -3.50
N TYR A 158 -15.95 7.54 -3.98
CA TYR A 158 -15.21 7.43 -5.22
C TYR A 158 -16.05 6.65 -6.22
N GLU A 159 -16.10 7.13 -7.46
CA GLU A 159 -16.85 6.50 -8.54
C GLU A 159 -15.94 6.34 -9.75
N THR A 160 -15.97 5.18 -10.38
CA THR A 160 -15.26 4.91 -11.64
C THR A 160 -16.04 3.92 -12.48
N GLN A 161 -15.84 3.92 -13.80
CA GLN A 161 -16.47 2.95 -14.69
C GLN A 161 -16.04 1.53 -14.29
N TYR A 162 -17.00 0.65 -14.04
CA TYR A 162 -16.69 -0.74 -13.75
C TYR A 162 -16.34 -1.49 -15.05
N ASP A 163 -15.23 -2.23 -15.01
CA ASP A 163 -14.82 -3.19 -16.03
C ASP A 163 -14.39 -4.49 -15.33
N PRO A 164 -15.09 -5.62 -15.51
CA PRO A 164 -14.79 -6.87 -14.82
C PRO A 164 -13.43 -7.48 -15.22
N LYS A 165 -12.82 -7.04 -16.34
CA LYS A 165 -11.47 -7.48 -16.72
C LYS A 165 -10.42 -6.82 -15.82
N THR A 166 -10.66 -5.57 -15.46
CA THR A 166 -9.77 -4.74 -14.64
C THR A 166 -10.07 -4.93 -13.15
N PHE A 167 -11.33 -4.79 -12.77
CA PHE A 167 -11.82 -4.87 -11.40
C PHE A 167 -12.45 -6.24 -11.14
N LYS A 168 -11.62 -7.19 -10.72
CA LYS A 168 -12.07 -8.57 -10.45
C LYS A 168 -12.58 -8.70 -9.01
N ASP A 169 -13.48 -9.66 -8.83
CA ASP A 169 -13.95 -10.12 -7.51
C ASP A 169 -14.61 -9.03 -6.66
N LEU A 170 -15.35 -8.12 -7.30
CA LEU A 170 -16.11 -7.07 -6.63
C LEU A 170 -17.60 -7.42 -6.56
N PRO A 171 -18.28 -7.14 -5.43
CA PRO A 171 -19.68 -7.46 -5.27
C PRO A 171 -20.56 -6.48 -6.05
N ASP A 172 -21.58 -7.02 -6.72
CA ASP A 172 -22.57 -6.28 -7.49
C ASP A 172 -23.92 -6.26 -6.77
N ILE A 173 -24.32 -5.06 -6.33
CA ILE A 173 -25.52 -4.90 -5.51
C ILE A 173 -26.80 -5.03 -6.35
N ASP A 174 -26.72 -4.78 -7.66
CA ASP A 174 -27.85 -4.99 -8.56
C ASP A 174 -28.15 -6.48 -8.75
N LYS A 175 -27.17 -7.35 -8.45
CA LYS A 175 -27.35 -8.80 -8.35
C LYS A 175 -27.77 -9.28 -6.95
N GLY A 176 -27.98 -8.36 -6.00
CA GLY A 176 -28.34 -8.67 -4.61
C GLY A 176 -27.14 -9.08 -3.75
N GLU A 177 -25.90 -8.84 -4.20
CA GLU A 177 -24.71 -9.11 -3.41
C GLU A 177 -24.49 -8.01 -2.35
N MET A 178 -23.81 -8.38 -1.25
CA MET A 178 -23.53 -7.42 -0.18
C MET A 178 -22.25 -6.63 -0.46
N PRO A 179 -22.19 -5.34 -0.12
CA PRO A 179 -20.98 -4.54 -0.22
C PRO A 179 -19.83 -5.15 0.59
N LEU A 180 -18.64 -5.08 0.02
CA LEU A 180 -17.44 -5.56 0.69
C LEU A 180 -16.94 -4.50 1.66
N LEU A 181 -16.90 -4.85 2.95
CA LEU A 181 -16.33 -4.02 4.01
C LEU A 181 -14.88 -4.41 4.27
N MET A 182 -14.00 -3.42 4.24
CA MET A 182 -12.57 -3.56 4.47
C MET A 182 -12.07 -2.48 5.41
N TYR A 183 -10.92 -2.72 6.04
CA TYR A 183 -10.25 -1.73 6.88
C TYR A 183 -8.85 -1.48 6.34
N SER A 184 -8.50 -0.21 6.15
CA SER A 184 -7.19 0.18 5.65
C SER A 184 -6.74 1.48 6.31
N ARG A 185 -5.55 1.46 6.92
CA ARG A 185 -4.98 2.63 7.62
C ARG A 185 -5.90 3.21 8.71
N GLY A 186 -6.68 2.34 9.36
CA GLY A 186 -7.65 2.75 10.39
C GLY A 186 -8.91 3.42 9.86
N LEU A 187 -9.15 3.37 8.55
CA LEU A 187 -10.39 3.81 7.91
C LEU A 187 -11.23 2.61 7.50
N GLN A 188 -12.54 2.74 7.61
CA GLN A 188 -13.49 1.81 7.02
C GLN A 188 -13.65 2.14 5.54
N VAL A 189 -13.48 1.13 4.68
CA VAL A 189 -13.68 1.22 3.24
C VAL A 189 -14.77 0.25 2.83
N LYS A 190 -15.79 0.74 2.14
CA LYS A 190 -16.87 -0.09 1.59
C LYS A 190 -16.78 -0.06 0.06
N ILE A 191 -16.79 -1.23 -0.57
CA ILE A 191 -16.61 -1.40 -2.02
C ILE A 191 -17.82 -2.14 -2.60
N TRP A 192 -18.40 -1.62 -3.66
CA TRP A 192 -19.48 -2.29 -4.40
C TRP A 192 -19.57 -1.79 -5.84
N VAL A 193 -20.27 -2.56 -6.68
CA VAL A 193 -20.65 -2.17 -8.03
C VAL A 193 -22.15 -1.93 -8.06
N GLU A 194 -22.55 -0.80 -8.66
CA GLU A 194 -23.94 -0.40 -8.87
C GLU A 194 -24.06 0.27 -10.24
N LYS A 195 -25.02 -0.13 -11.07
CA LYS A 195 -25.30 0.45 -12.40
C LYS A 195 -24.06 0.54 -13.29
N ASP A 196 -23.25 -0.52 -13.30
CA ASP A 196 -21.95 -0.58 -14.00
C ASP A 196 -20.92 0.48 -13.54
N VAL A 197 -21.10 1.06 -12.35
CA VAL A 197 -20.16 1.99 -11.71
C VAL A 197 -19.57 1.31 -10.47
N LEU A 198 -18.25 1.26 -10.38
CA LEU A 198 -17.54 0.89 -9.17
C LEU A 198 -17.61 2.07 -8.20
N MET A 199 -18.20 1.81 -7.04
CA MET A 199 -18.32 2.75 -5.94
C MET A 199 -17.47 2.33 -4.76
N VAL A 200 -16.77 3.31 -4.17
CA VAL A 200 -15.96 3.10 -2.98
C VAL A 200 -16.21 4.22 -1.97
N GLU A 201 -16.71 3.87 -0.80
CA GLU A 201 -16.87 4.79 0.32
C GLU A 201 -15.66 4.66 1.26
N ALA A 202 -15.14 5.80 1.72
CA ALA A 202 -14.17 5.88 2.80
C ALA A 202 -14.68 6.80 3.91
N VAL A 203 -14.65 6.28 5.13
CA VAL A 203 -15.01 6.97 6.37
C VAL A 203 -14.05 6.56 7.48
N LYS A 204 -13.94 7.41 8.51
CA LYS A 204 -13.12 7.15 9.69
C LYS A 204 -13.75 6.13 10.63
#